data_AF-A0A1A7R5X1-F1
#
_entry.id   AF-A0A1A7R5X1-F1
#
_cell.length_a   1.000
_cell.length_b   1.000
_cell.length_c   1.000
_cell.angle_alpha   90.00
_cell.angle_beta   90.00
_cell.angle_gamma   90.00
#
_symmetry.space_group_name_H-M   'P 1'
#
loop_
_entity.id
_entity.type
_entity.pdbx_description
1 polymer ?
#
loop_
_entity_poly.entity_id
_entity_poly.type
_entity_poly.pdbx_seq_one_letter_code
_entity_poly.pdbx_strand_id
1 'polypeptide(L)'
;MEDSKNNKSIIYRCDGANCRKKKGKLLDYYIKKYKLKNKIDVEQMDCNNKCEQAPVLHLHPEDIWFSEKDLGTIVKKHILNK
;
A
#
# COMPACT_ATOMS: atom_id res chain seq x y z
N MET A 1 -14.91 -14.15 15.34
CA MET A 1 -14.08 -13.06 15.90
C MET A 1 -13.77 -12.16 14.73
N GLU A 2 -14.64 -11.15 14.52
CA GLU A 2 -14.35 -9.73 14.81
C GLU A 2 -13.58 -9.13 13.61
N ASP A 3 -14.07 -8.19 12.79
CA ASP A 3 -15.00 -7.08 13.03
C ASP A 3 -15.69 -6.60 11.73
N SER A 4 -16.98 -6.25 11.85
CA SER A 4 -17.65 -5.33 10.95
C SER A 4 -17.43 -3.90 11.44
N LYS A 5 -16.77 -3.07 10.63
CA LYS A 5 -16.82 -1.57 10.52
C LYS A 5 -15.44 -0.94 10.48
N ASN A 6 -14.73 -1.17 9.37
CA ASN A 6 -13.80 -0.17 8.87
C ASN A 6 -13.72 -0.36 7.35
N ASN A 7 -14.40 0.45 6.56
CA ASN A 7 -14.35 0.38 5.08
C ASN A 7 -13.02 0.93 4.54
N LYS A 8 -11.95 0.86 5.35
CA LYS A 8 -10.62 1.33 4.99
C LYS A 8 -9.93 0.27 4.16
N SER A 9 -9.23 0.73 3.14
CA SER A 9 -8.41 -0.17 2.33
C SER A 9 -7.09 -0.44 3.06
N ILE A 10 -6.60 -1.67 2.99
CA ILE A 10 -5.33 -2.04 3.63
C ILE A 10 -4.28 -2.12 2.54
N ILE A 11 -3.15 -1.43 2.74
CA ILE A 11 -1.97 -1.58 1.89
C ILE A 11 -0.95 -2.43 2.64
N TYR A 12 -0.75 -3.65 2.18
CA TYR A 12 0.32 -4.51 2.66
C TYR A 12 1.62 -4.12 1.97
N ARG A 13 2.67 -3.90 2.77
CA ARG A 13 3.99 -3.50 2.29
C ARG A 13 5.03 -4.52 2.68
N CYS A 14 5.78 -5.01 1.69
CA CYS A 14 6.98 -5.79 1.97
C CYS A 14 8.07 -4.87 2.54
N ASP A 15 8.62 -5.23 3.71
CA ASP A 15 9.72 -4.49 4.36
C ASP A 15 11.06 -5.24 4.29
N GLY A 16 11.19 -6.18 3.36
CA GLY A 16 12.46 -6.84 3.05
C GLY A 16 13.54 -5.83 2.63
N ALA A 17 14.81 -6.19 2.79
CA ALA A 17 15.94 -5.27 2.60
C ALA A 17 15.92 -4.49 1.27
N ASN A 18 15.52 -5.14 0.16
CA ASN A 18 15.41 -4.49 -1.15
C ASN A 18 14.22 -3.51 -1.23
N CYS A 19 13.06 -3.88 -0.69
CA CYS A 19 11.85 -3.04 -0.69
C CYS A 19 12.03 -1.81 0.22
N ARG A 20 12.62 -2.01 1.41
CA ARG A 20 12.94 -0.91 2.34
C ARG A 20 13.92 0.10 1.72
N LYS A 21 14.95 -0.38 1.01
CA LYS A 21 15.93 0.47 0.31
C LYS A 21 15.31 1.26 -0.84
N LYS A 22 14.42 0.64 -1.63
CA LYS A 22 13.77 1.26 -2.80
C LYS A 22 12.58 2.15 -2.43
N LYS A 23 12.76 3.00 -1.42
CA LYS A 23 11.87 4.13 -1.08
C LYS A 23 10.43 3.77 -0.74
N GLY A 24 10.26 3.02 0.35
CA GLY A 24 9.00 2.99 1.13
C GLY A 24 8.46 4.38 1.55
N LYS A 25 9.26 5.45 1.42
CA LYS A 25 8.89 6.85 1.70
C LYS A 25 7.80 7.42 0.77
N LEU A 26 7.65 6.90 -0.45
CA LEU A 26 6.68 7.46 -1.39
C LEU A 26 5.25 7.20 -0.91
N LEU A 27 4.99 6.00 -0.37
CA LEU A 27 3.71 5.67 0.25
C LEU A 27 3.34 6.65 1.36
N ASP A 28 4.25 6.89 2.30
CA ASP A 28 4.07 7.87 3.38
C ASP A 28 3.81 9.29 2.84
N TYR A 29 4.48 9.69 1.76
CA TYR A 29 4.23 10.97 1.09
C TYR A 29 2.79 11.05 0.55
N TYR A 30 2.30 10.03 -0.15
CA TYR A 30 0.92 10.00 -0.67
C TYR A 30 -0.11 10.01 0.46
N ILE A 31 0.13 9.23 1.53
CA ILE A 31 -0.73 9.21 2.72
C ILE A 31 -0.84 10.60 3.33
N LYS A 32 0.28 11.31 3.49
CA LYS A 32 0.30 12.66 4.06
C LYS A 32 -0.33 13.68 3.10
N LYS A 33 0.05 13.66 1.83
CA LYS A 33 -0.43 14.60 0.79
C LYS A 33 -1.94 14.57 0.63
N TYR A 34 -2.52 13.37 0.62
CA TYR A 34 -3.95 13.18 0.40
C TYR A 34 -4.75 12.95 1.70
N LYS A 35 -4.12 13.14 2.87
CA LYS A 35 -4.74 12.94 4.20
C LYS A 35 -5.42 11.58 4.35
N LEU A 36 -4.77 10.52 3.86
CA LEU A 36 -5.37 9.17 3.76
C LEU A 36 -5.28 8.35 5.04
N LYS A 37 -4.71 8.87 6.15
CA LYS A 37 -4.57 8.14 7.41
C LYS A 37 -5.89 7.57 7.97
N ASN A 38 -7.01 8.22 7.67
CA ASN A 38 -8.34 7.75 8.08
C ASN A 38 -9.02 6.87 7.02
N LYS A 39 -8.43 6.70 5.84
CA LYS A 39 -8.96 5.92 4.70
C LYS A 39 -8.18 4.65 4.43
N ILE A 40 -6.89 4.62 4.76
CA ILE A 40 -6.05 3.45 4.59
C ILE A 40 -5.26 3.12 5.84
N ASP A 41 -5.10 1.83 6.06
CA ASP A 41 -4.16 1.27 7.01
C ASP A 41 -2.99 0.65 6.23
N VAL A 42 -1.78 0.70 6.80
CA VAL A 42 -0.57 0.15 6.18
C VAL A 42 -0.02 -0.92 7.08
N GLU A 43 -0.04 -2.15 6.60
CA GLU A 43 0.42 -3.32 7.33
C GLU A 43 1.70 -3.87 6.69
N GLN A 44 2.55 -4.48 7.50
CA GLN A 44 3.73 -5.17 6.99
C GLN A 44 3.33 -6.56 6.49
N MET A 45 3.95 -7.01 5.39
CA MET A 45 3.87 -8.40 4.93
C MET A 45 5.25 -9.01 4.71
N ASP A 46 5.27 -10.34 4.66
CA ASP A 46 6.45 -11.13 4.35
C ASP A 46 6.98 -10.90 2.93
N CYS A 47 8.27 -11.22 2.76
CA CYS A 47 8.92 -11.12 1.46
C CYS A 47 8.42 -12.21 0.52
N ASN A 48 7.78 -11.80 -0.58
CA ASN A 48 7.26 -12.70 -1.60
C ASN A 48 8.28 -12.99 -2.73
N ASN A 49 9.58 -12.79 -2.49
CA ASN A 49 10.68 -12.98 -3.45
C ASN A 49 10.61 -12.15 -4.76
N LYS A 50 9.63 -11.26 -4.92
CA LYS A 50 9.47 -10.37 -6.09
C LYS A 50 10.34 -9.10 -6.00
N CYS A 51 11.62 -9.25 -5.67
CA CYS A 51 12.53 -8.10 -5.45
C CYS A 51 12.77 -7.24 -6.71
N GLU A 52 12.56 -7.78 -7.90
CA GLU A 52 12.64 -7.04 -9.17
C GLU A 52 11.58 -5.95 -9.26
N GLN A 53 10.42 -6.18 -8.65
CA GLN A 53 9.29 -5.25 -8.59
C GLN A 53 9.29 -4.41 -7.29
N ALA A 54 10.36 -4.50 -6.50
CA ALA A 54 10.45 -3.77 -5.24
C ALA A 54 10.34 -2.25 -5.45
N PRO A 55 9.62 -1.54 -4.56
CA PRO A 55 8.92 -2.06 -3.39
C PRO A 55 7.61 -2.76 -3.76
N VAL A 56 7.39 -3.96 -3.19
CA VAL A 56 6.19 -4.77 -3.44
C VAL A 56 5.08 -4.34 -2.47
N LEU A 57 3.95 -3.91 -3.05
CA LEU A 57 2.76 -3.47 -2.33
C LEU A 57 1.54 -4.29 -2.78
N HIS A 58 0.58 -4.45 -1.88
CA HIS A 58 -0.68 -5.13 -2.17
C HIS A 58 -1.86 -4.35 -1.56
N LEU A 59 -2.89 -4.10 -2.34
CA LEU A 59 -4.09 -3.35 -1.93
C LEU A 59 -5.26 -4.31 -1.71
N HIS A 60 -5.82 -4.30 -0.51
CA HIS A 60 -7.03 -5.03 -0.13
C HIS A 60 -8.19 -4.05 0.13
N PRO A 61 -9.45 -4.35 -0.25
CA PRO A 61 -9.98 -5.62 -0.76
C PRO A 61 -9.88 -5.85 -2.27
N GLU A 62 -9.28 -4.93 -3.03
CA GLU A 62 -9.26 -5.03 -4.50
C GLU A 62 -8.26 -6.06 -5.04
N ASP A 63 -7.46 -6.65 -4.15
CA ASP A 63 -6.48 -7.70 -4.40
C ASP A 63 -5.46 -7.34 -5.50
N ILE A 64 -5.02 -6.07 -5.51
CA ILE A 64 -4.12 -5.53 -6.52
C ILE A 64 -2.69 -5.56 -6.00
N TRP A 65 -1.80 -6.22 -6.73
CA TRP A 65 -0.35 -6.18 -6.52
C TRP A 65 0.28 -5.09 -7.37
N PHE A 66 1.10 -4.22 -6.77
CA PHE A 66 1.66 -3.08 -7.47
C PHE A 66 3.00 -2.63 -6.88
N SER A 67 3.70 -1.78 -7.63
CA SER A 67 4.97 -1.16 -7.22
C SER A 67 4.78 0.32 -6.87
N GLU A 68 5.82 0.99 -6.38
CA GLU A 68 5.75 2.44 -6.14
C GLU A 68 5.39 3.26 -7.39
N LYS A 69 5.70 2.74 -8.60
CA LYS A 69 5.43 3.43 -9.87
C LYS A 69 3.94 3.61 -10.11
N ASP A 70 3.16 2.64 -9.66
CA ASP A 70 1.71 2.59 -9.87
C ASP A 70 0.93 3.28 -8.75
N LEU A 71 1.61 3.57 -7.63
CA LEU A 71 1.01 4.08 -6.39
C LEU A 71 0.13 5.31 -6.62
N GLY A 72 0.57 6.26 -7.47
CA GLY A 72 -0.22 7.46 -7.76
C GLY A 72 -1.54 7.16 -8.48
N THR A 73 -1.53 6.21 -9.40
CA THR A 73 -2.73 5.74 -10.12
C THR A 73 -3.64 4.97 -9.17
N ILE A 74 -3.06 4.06 -8.38
CA ILE A 74 -3.81 3.24 -7.42
C ILE A 74 -4.52 4.13 -6.39
N VAL A 75 -3.79 5.06 -5.76
CA VAL A 75 -4.37 5.97 -4.76
C VAL A 75 -5.54 6.77 -5.33
N LYS A 76 -5.42 7.30 -6.54
CA LYS A 76 -6.49 8.09 -7.16
C LYS A 76 -7.71 7.24 -7.48
N LYS A 77 -7.51 6.11 -8.15
CA LYS A 77 -8.60 5.27 -8.68
C LYS A 77 -9.35 4.51 -7.57
N HIS A 78 -8.60 4.04 -6.58
CA HIS A 78 -9.08 3.03 -5.63
C HIS A 78 -9.30 3.57 -4.22
N ILE A 79 -8.68 4.71 -3.86
CA ILE A 79 -8.82 5.30 -2.51
C ILE A 79 -9.55 6.64 -2.54
N LEU A 80 -9.23 7.51 -3.50
CA LEU A 80 -9.82 8.86 -3.57
C LEU A 80 -11.18 8.88 -4.25
N ASN A 81 -11.35 8.13 -5.34
CA ASN A 81 -12.56 8.14 -6.16
C ASN A 81 -13.58 7.04 -5.76
N LYS A 82 -13.52 6.62 -4.50
CA LYS A 82 -14.37 5.59 -3.88
C LYS A 82 -15.42 6.26 -2.99
#